data_AF-A0A0A9C9Y7-F1
#
_entry.id   AF-A0A0A9C9Y7-F1
#
_cell.length_a   1.000
_cell.length_b   1.000
_cell.length_c   1.000
_cell.angle_alpha   90.00
_cell.angle_beta   90.00
_cell.angle_gamma   90.00
#
_symmetry.space_group_name_H-M   'P 1'
#
loop_
_entity.id
_entity.type
_entity.pdbx_description
1 polymer ?
#
loop_
_entity_poly.entity_id
_entity_poly.type
_entity_poly.pdbx_seq_one_letter_code
_entity_poly.pdbx_strand_id
1 'polypeptide(L)'
;MLLFFNRKKISSTALSIAVKSWPHILGFSTKRMNSILEIFYDLGISKKMVVPIFTSSPQLLLRKLNEFLETVLFFKEMGFDKETVGKILCGSPEIFASSVDSTLKKKIDFLIDFGVSKHHLPRIIRKYPELLLLDINRTLLPRMNYLLGLGLSKKDVRSMIFRFSPLLGYSIEHVMKPKLEFLLRNMKRPLKEICRISKYFSYSLEEKIKPRFLVLQSRNIDCSLT
;
A
#
# COMPACT_ATOMS: atom_id res chain seq x y z
N MET A 1 2.68 29.46 13.98
CA MET A 1 3.03 28.10 13.50
C MET A 1 4.53 27.86 13.33
N LEU A 2 5.30 28.75 12.68
CA LEU A 2 6.75 28.54 12.48
C LEU A 2 7.55 28.41 13.80
N LEU A 3 7.28 29.28 14.78
CA LEU A 3 7.87 29.19 16.13
C LEU A 3 7.57 27.86 16.84
N PHE A 4 6.40 27.27 16.58
CA PHE A 4 6.01 25.98 17.16
C PHE A 4 6.90 24.86 16.66
N PHE A 5 7.12 24.78 15.34
CA PHE A 5 7.96 23.75 14.73
C PHE A 5 9.43 23.93 15.13
N ASN A 6 9.93 25.17 15.19
CA ASN A 6 11.27 25.46 15.70
C ASN A 6 11.44 24.99 17.16
N ARG A 7 10.46 25.24 18.04
CA ARG A 7 10.47 24.75 19.44
C ARG A 7 10.48 23.23 19.54
N LYS A 8 9.80 22.53 18.61
CA LYS A 8 9.81 21.05 18.55
C LYS A 8 11.09 20.47 17.93
N LYS A 9 12.06 21.32 17.56
CA LYS A 9 13.31 20.94 16.87
C LYS A 9 13.04 20.19 15.56
N ILE A 10 11.96 20.58 14.85
CA ILE A 10 11.66 20.08 13.51
C ILE A 10 12.46 20.94 12.51
N SER A 11 13.08 20.30 11.52
CA SER A 11 13.99 20.97 10.56
C SER A 11 13.31 22.16 9.87
N SER A 12 13.96 23.32 9.90
CA SER A 12 13.50 24.55 9.23
C SER A 12 13.44 24.39 7.71
N THR A 13 14.36 23.63 7.12
CA THR A 13 14.35 23.28 5.68
C THR A 13 13.16 22.40 5.33
N ALA A 14 12.86 21.38 6.15
CA ALA A 14 11.70 20.54 5.92
C ALA A 14 10.40 21.35 6.03
N LEU A 15 10.32 22.23 7.04
CA LEU A 15 9.16 23.10 7.23
C LEU A 15 8.96 24.07 6.06
N SER A 16 10.04 24.63 5.50
CA SER A 16 9.92 25.54 4.35
C SER A 16 9.40 24.82 3.11
N ILE A 17 9.84 23.58 2.87
CA ILE A 17 9.27 22.71 1.83
C ILE A 17 7.78 22.48 2.09
N ALA A 18 7.41 22.15 3.33
CA ALA A 18 6.02 21.89 3.68
C ALA A 18 5.10 23.10 3.49
N VAL A 19 5.57 24.29 3.87
CA VAL A 19 4.82 25.55 3.67
C VAL A 19 4.72 25.88 2.18
N LYS A 20 5.76 25.62 1.37
CA LYS A 20 5.71 25.82 -0.08
C LYS A 20 4.73 24.86 -0.76
N SER A 21 4.77 23.58 -0.39
CA SER A 21 3.87 22.56 -0.93
C SER A 21 2.44 22.70 -0.42
N TRP A 22 2.27 23.20 0.80
CA TRP A 22 0.96 23.36 1.43
C TRP A 22 0.90 24.56 2.39
N PRO A 23 0.69 25.78 1.87
CA PRO A 23 0.72 27.02 2.67
C PRO A 23 -0.32 27.05 3.81
N HIS A 24 -1.45 26.37 3.61
CA HIS A 24 -2.53 26.32 4.61
C HIS A 24 -2.13 25.65 5.92
N ILE A 25 -1.02 24.90 5.97
CA ILE A 25 -0.48 24.35 7.23
C ILE A 25 -0.25 25.43 8.30
N LEU A 26 0.02 26.68 7.87
CA LEU A 26 0.24 27.82 8.77
C LEU A 26 -1.03 28.27 9.49
N GLY A 27 -2.21 27.97 8.94
CA GLY A 27 -3.51 28.32 9.52
C GLY A 27 -3.99 27.36 10.62
N PHE A 28 -3.30 26.25 10.86
CA PHE A 28 -3.71 25.29 11.88
C PHE A 28 -3.33 25.73 13.29
N SER A 29 -4.21 25.41 14.25
CA SER A 29 -3.95 25.61 15.67
C SER A 29 -2.74 24.81 16.14
N THR A 30 -1.83 25.48 16.85
CA THR A 30 -0.66 24.85 17.49
C THR A 30 -1.05 23.82 18.54
N LYS A 31 -2.18 24.01 19.24
CA LYS A 31 -2.70 23.03 20.21
C LYS A 31 -3.06 21.71 19.53
N ARG A 32 -3.79 21.78 18.42
CA ARG A 32 -4.17 20.61 17.63
C ARG A 32 -2.94 19.88 17.07
N MET A 33 -1.98 20.64 16.54
CA MET A 33 -0.73 20.07 16.05
C MET A 33 0.02 19.34 17.16
N ASN A 34 0.11 19.91 18.36
CA ASN A 34 0.73 19.25 19.51
C ASN A 34 0.11 17.88 19.80
N SER A 35 -1.22 17.80 19.86
CA SER A 35 -1.92 16.53 20.13
C SER A 35 -1.63 15.46 19.05
N ILE A 36 -1.58 15.85 17.77
CA ILE A 36 -1.22 14.92 16.69
C ILE A 36 0.24 14.45 16.84
N LEU A 37 1.16 15.37 17.17
CA LEU A 37 2.57 15.03 17.37
C LEU A 37 2.79 14.09 18.56
N GLU A 38 2.06 14.28 19.66
CA GLU A 38 2.09 13.36 20.81
C GLU A 38 1.70 11.94 20.40
N ILE A 39 0.64 11.79 19.60
CA ILE A 39 0.24 10.48 19.07
C ILE A 39 1.32 9.93 18.13
N PHE A 40 1.89 10.75 17.25
CA PHE A 40 2.95 10.31 16.33
C PHE A 40 4.15 9.76 17.13
N TYR A 41 4.55 10.44 18.20
CA TYR A 41 5.63 9.96 19.07
C TYR A 41 5.25 8.69 19.85
N ASP A 42 4.01 8.55 20.32
CA ASP A 42 3.52 7.29 20.93
C ASP A 42 3.52 6.11 19.94
N LEU A 43 3.31 6.39 18.66
CA LEU A 43 3.41 5.41 17.57
C LEU A 43 4.86 5.16 17.09
N GLY A 44 5.87 5.73 17.76
CA GLY A 44 7.28 5.55 17.44
C GLY A 44 7.76 6.33 16.20
N ILE A 45 7.00 7.32 15.75
CA ILE A 45 7.36 8.14 14.58
C ILE A 45 8.48 9.11 14.95
N SER A 46 9.62 8.96 14.27
CA SER A 46 10.75 9.87 14.46
C SER A 46 10.43 11.30 13.97
N LYS A 47 11.02 12.31 14.60
CA LYS A 47 10.84 13.74 14.26
C LYS A 47 11.07 14.06 12.77
N LYS A 48 12.00 13.34 12.12
CA LYS A 48 12.30 13.50 10.69
C LYS A 48 11.15 13.09 9.77
N MET A 49 10.23 12.23 10.23
CA MET A 49 9.09 11.75 9.44
C MET A 49 7.85 12.63 9.57
N VAL A 50 7.78 13.48 10.60
CA VAL A 50 6.63 14.35 10.86
C VAL A 50 6.30 15.23 9.65
N VAL A 51 7.31 15.90 9.10
CA VAL A 51 7.12 16.78 7.95
C VAL A 51 6.73 15.99 6.69
N PRO A 52 7.48 14.94 6.28
CA PRO A 52 7.10 14.08 5.17
C PRO A 52 5.63 13.64 5.20
N ILE A 53 5.15 13.18 6.36
CA ILE A 53 3.76 12.73 6.55
C ILE A 53 2.75 13.84 6.27
N PHE A 54 2.95 15.03 6.84
CA PHE A 54 2.02 16.15 6.60
C PHE A 54 2.11 16.70 5.18
N THR A 55 3.26 16.60 4.54
CA THR A 55 3.42 17.06 3.15
C THR A 55 2.83 16.10 2.15
N SER A 56 2.93 14.78 2.36
CA SER A 56 2.31 13.78 1.49
C SER A 56 0.81 13.67 1.72
N SER A 57 0.35 13.87 2.97
CA SER A 57 -1.07 13.83 3.33
C SER A 57 -1.52 15.01 4.18
N PRO A 58 -1.61 16.22 3.59
CA PRO A 58 -2.16 17.42 4.22
C PRO A 58 -3.49 17.22 4.95
N GLN A 59 -4.39 16.44 4.35
CA GLN A 59 -5.74 16.17 4.82
C GLN A 59 -5.77 15.54 6.22
N LEU A 60 -4.68 14.93 6.69
CA LEU A 60 -4.59 14.43 8.06
C LEU A 60 -4.81 15.51 9.12
N LEU A 61 -4.36 16.74 8.86
CA LEU A 61 -4.56 17.83 9.82
C LEU A 61 -6.03 18.31 9.84
N LEU A 62 -6.83 18.00 8.82
CA LEU A 62 -8.25 18.35 8.76
C LEU A 62 -9.13 17.35 9.52
N ARG A 63 -8.66 16.11 9.76
CA ARG A 63 -9.44 15.05 10.43
C ARG A 63 -9.55 15.23 11.93
N LYS A 64 -10.72 14.98 12.52
CA LYS A 64 -10.88 15.15 13.96
C LYS A 64 -9.97 14.16 14.71
N LEU A 65 -9.50 14.56 15.88
CA LEU A 65 -8.52 13.76 16.64
C LEU A 65 -9.08 12.38 17.00
N ASN A 66 -10.38 12.29 17.34
CA ASN A 66 -11.06 11.04 17.62
C ASN A 66 -11.11 10.12 16.38
N GLU A 67 -11.37 10.66 15.20
CA GLU A 67 -11.42 9.88 13.95
C GLU A 67 -10.03 9.30 13.57
N PHE A 68 -8.97 10.05 13.85
CA PHE A 68 -7.61 9.56 13.71
C PHE A 68 -7.32 8.42 14.70
N LEU A 69 -7.72 8.60 15.97
CA LEU A 69 -7.56 7.59 17.02
C LEU A 69 -8.38 6.33 16.73
N GLU A 70 -9.58 6.45 16.17
CA GLU A 70 -10.39 5.32 15.68
C GLU A 70 -9.63 4.51 14.64
N THR A 71 -8.90 5.17 13.72
CA THR A 71 -8.08 4.46 12.73
C THR A 71 -6.90 3.74 13.39
N VAL A 72 -6.26 4.35 14.39
CA VAL A 72 -5.22 3.69 15.20
C VAL A 72 -5.78 2.46 15.93
N LEU A 73 -6.96 2.58 16.53
CA LEU A 73 -7.64 1.48 17.22
C LEU A 73 -8.03 0.37 16.26
N PHE A 74 -8.57 0.70 15.09
CA PHE A 74 -8.89 -0.27 14.04
C PHE A 74 -7.69 -1.16 13.69
N PHE A 75 -6.49 -0.59 13.53
CA PHE A 75 -5.29 -1.40 13.30
C PHE A 75 -4.88 -2.20 14.55
N LYS A 76 -5.01 -1.66 15.76
CA LYS A 76 -4.74 -2.42 16.98
C LYS A 76 -5.67 -3.63 17.13
N GLU A 77 -6.95 -3.48 16.82
CA GLU A 77 -7.95 -4.56 16.81
C GLU A 77 -7.66 -5.62 15.74
N MET A 78 -7.02 -5.24 14.63
CA MET A 78 -6.48 -6.16 13.64
C MET A 78 -5.18 -6.88 14.09
N GLY A 79 -4.68 -6.59 15.30
CA GLY A 79 -3.49 -7.23 15.87
C GLY A 79 -2.16 -6.57 15.47
N PHE A 80 -2.18 -5.29 15.11
CA PHE A 80 -0.95 -4.51 14.87
C PHE A 80 -0.45 -3.84 16.15
N ASP A 81 0.86 -3.99 16.42
CA ASP A 81 1.55 -3.21 17.45
C ASP A 81 1.69 -1.73 17.06
N LYS A 82 2.00 -0.88 18.04
CA LYS A 82 2.08 0.58 17.87
C LYS A 82 3.12 0.96 16.81
N GLU A 83 4.26 0.29 16.81
CA GLU A 83 5.38 0.52 15.89
C GLU A 83 4.99 0.20 14.45
N THR A 84 4.22 -0.87 14.24
CA THR A 84 3.71 -1.24 12.92
C THR A 84 2.65 -0.27 12.45
N VAL A 85 1.75 0.19 13.33
CA VAL A 85 0.81 1.28 13.00
C VAL A 85 1.56 2.54 12.60
N GLY A 86 2.61 2.91 13.33
CA GLY A 86 3.50 4.03 12.98
C GLY A 86 4.16 3.87 11.61
N LYS A 87 4.64 2.67 11.27
CA LYS A 87 5.19 2.37 9.93
C LYS A 87 4.15 2.51 8.82
N ILE A 88 2.92 2.02 9.05
CA ILE A 88 1.81 2.18 8.10
C ILE A 88 1.51 3.67 7.90
N LEU A 89 1.45 4.46 8.98
CA LEU A 89 1.22 5.90 8.92
C LEU A 89 2.33 6.63 8.15
N CYS A 90 3.58 6.20 8.29
CA CYS A 90 4.70 6.77 7.54
C CYS A 90 4.64 6.46 6.04
N GLY A 91 4.22 5.24 5.67
CA GLY A 91 4.19 4.79 4.28
C GLY A 91 2.92 5.19 3.51
N SER A 92 1.78 5.24 4.20
CA SER A 92 0.48 5.51 3.59
C SER A 92 -0.40 6.38 4.52
N PRO A 93 0.00 7.63 4.78
CA PRO A 93 -0.72 8.46 5.73
C PRO A 93 -2.18 8.75 5.34
N GLU A 94 -2.52 8.68 4.05
CA GLU A 94 -3.88 8.84 3.52
C GLU A 94 -4.88 7.83 4.11
N ILE A 95 -4.39 6.68 4.59
CA ILE A 95 -5.23 5.69 5.26
C ILE A 95 -5.80 6.26 6.56
N PHE A 96 -4.99 7.01 7.32
CA PHE A 96 -5.41 7.66 8.56
C PHE A 96 -6.28 8.90 8.32
N ALA A 97 -6.36 9.35 7.06
CA ALA A 97 -7.32 10.36 6.66
C ALA A 97 -8.68 9.76 6.27
N SER A 98 -8.77 8.44 6.13
CA SER A 98 -9.99 7.74 5.72
C SER A 98 -10.93 7.48 6.91
N SER A 99 -12.20 7.24 6.59
CA SER A 99 -13.21 6.81 7.58
C SER A 99 -13.11 5.31 7.84
N VAL A 100 -13.10 4.92 9.11
CA VAL A 100 -13.06 3.50 9.49
C VAL A 100 -14.32 2.79 9.01
N ASP A 101 -15.51 3.29 9.36
CA ASP A 101 -16.77 2.60 9.09
C ASP A 101 -17.19 2.66 7.62
N SER A 102 -17.09 3.83 7.00
CA SER A 102 -17.60 4.00 5.63
C SER A 102 -16.60 3.57 4.56
N THR A 103 -15.32 3.39 4.90
CA THR A 103 -14.25 3.09 3.93
C THR A 103 -13.42 1.86 4.32
N LEU A 104 -12.71 1.89 5.45
CA LEU A 104 -11.74 0.83 5.77
C LEU A 104 -12.42 -0.52 6.04
N LYS A 105 -13.47 -0.55 6.87
CA LYS A 105 -14.24 -1.77 7.15
C LYS A 105 -14.85 -2.35 5.89
N LYS A 106 -15.45 -1.52 5.02
CA LYS A 106 -15.99 -2.00 3.72
C LYS A 106 -14.95 -2.69 2.84
N LYS A 107 -13.69 -2.24 2.85
CA LYS A 107 -12.60 -2.89 2.11
C LYS A 107 -12.19 -4.22 2.75
N ILE A 108 -12.21 -4.29 4.08
CA ILE A 108 -12.00 -5.55 4.80
C ILE A 108 -13.11 -6.55 4.50
N ASP A 109 -14.37 -6.12 4.63
CA ASP A 109 -15.55 -6.96 4.39
C ASP A 109 -15.56 -7.47 2.95
N PHE A 110 -15.27 -6.61 1.97
CA PHE A 110 -15.13 -7.02 0.57
C PHE A 110 -14.08 -8.15 0.37
N LEU A 111 -12.93 -8.06 1.04
CA LEU A 111 -11.91 -9.11 0.96
C LEU A 111 -12.38 -10.41 1.62
N ILE A 112 -13.09 -10.31 2.75
CA ILE A 112 -13.68 -11.45 3.47
C ILE A 112 -14.75 -12.12 2.60
N ASP A 113 -15.64 -11.36 1.97
CA ASP A 113 -16.71 -11.84 1.09
C ASP A 113 -16.16 -12.52 -0.16
N PHE A 114 -15.03 -12.03 -0.67
CA PHE A 114 -14.28 -12.74 -1.72
C PHE A 114 -13.67 -14.07 -1.24
N GLY A 115 -13.58 -14.27 0.08
CA GLY A 115 -13.13 -15.47 0.75
C GLY A 115 -11.73 -15.37 1.37
N VAL A 116 -11.13 -14.18 1.45
CA VAL A 116 -9.85 -14.00 2.15
C VAL A 116 -10.08 -14.23 3.65
N SER A 117 -9.33 -15.18 4.22
CA SER A 117 -9.46 -15.48 5.66
C SER A 117 -9.14 -14.26 6.51
N LYS A 118 -9.97 -14.00 7.52
CA LYS A 118 -9.76 -12.93 8.51
C LYS A 118 -8.39 -13.03 9.17
N HIS A 119 -7.89 -14.24 9.41
CA HIS A 119 -6.55 -14.50 9.97
C HIS A 119 -5.40 -14.08 9.04
N HIS A 120 -5.64 -14.02 7.74
CA HIS A 120 -4.62 -13.62 6.75
C HIS A 120 -4.59 -12.11 6.51
N LEU A 121 -5.66 -11.38 6.85
CA LEU A 121 -5.76 -9.94 6.58
C LEU A 121 -4.64 -9.12 7.23
N PRO A 122 -4.26 -9.32 8.52
CA PRO A 122 -3.18 -8.52 9.11
C PRO A 122 -1.87 -8.68 8.33
N ARG A 123 -1.54 -9.88 7.86
CA ARG A 123 -0.35 -10.13 7.05
C ARG A 123 -0.43 -9.48 5.66
N ILE A 124 -1.60 -9.52 5.02
CA ILE A 124 -1.83 -8.90 3.71
C ILE A 124 -1.68 -7.39 3.79
N ILE A 125 -2.33 -6.77 4.78
CA ILE A 125 -2.32 -5.34 5.01
C ILE A 125 -0.93 -4.88 5.47
N ARG A 126 -0.23 -5.63 6.34
CA ARG A 126 1.15 -5.31 6.74
C ARG A 126 2.11 -5.16 5.55
N LYS A 127 1.95 -6.05 4.56
CA LYS A 127 2.82 -6.08 3.38
C LYS A 127 2.50 -4.98 2.36
N TYR A 128 1.24 -4.57 2.30
CA TYR A 128 0.76 -3.58 1.33
C TYR A 128 -0.46 -2.82 1.88
N PRO A 129 -0.23 -1.85 2.79
CA PRO A 129 -1.32 -1.07 3.37
C PRO A 129 -2.10 -0.27 2.33
N GLU A 130 -1.45 0.13 1.24
CA GLU A 130 -2.05 0.87 0.11
C GLU A 130 -3.20 0.11 -0.55
N LEU A 131 -3.32 -1.20 -0.31
CA LEU A 131 -4.52 -1.97 -0.66
C LEU A 131 -5.80 -1.30 -0.14
N LEU A 132 -5.74 -0.70 1.06
CA LEU A 132 -6.84 0.03 1.69
C LEU A 132 -7.10 1.41 1.07
N LEU A 133 -6.28 1.85 0.12
CA LEU A 133 -6.51 3.07 -0.66
C LEU A 133 -7.16 2.78 -2.02
N LEU A 134 -7.04 1.55 -2.51
CA LEU A 134 -7.63 1.15 -3.79
C LEU A 134 -9.16 1.15 -3.71
N ASP A 135 -9.80 1.54 -4.81
CA ASP A 135 -11.25 1.53 -4.94
C ASP A 135 -11.75 0.10 -5.20
N ILE A 136 -12.85 -0.28 -4.55
CA ILE A 136 -13.41 -1.63 -4.68
C ILE A 136 -13.88 -1.87 -6.11
N ASN A 137 -14.69 -0.97 -6.67
CA ASN A 137 -15.40 -1.18 -7.92
C ASN A 137 -14.56 -0.85 -9.15
N ARG A 138 -13.67 0.13 -9.03
CA ARG A 138 -12.81 0.62 -10.12
C ARG A 138 -11.47 -0.10 -10.17
N THR A 139 -11.06 -0.77 -9.09
CA THR A 139 -9.70 -1.32 -8.98
C THR A 139 -9.67 -2.76 -8.49
N LEU A 140 -10.08 -3.03 -7.26
CA LEU A 140 -9.93 -4.36 -6.67
C LEU A 140 -10.73 -5.41 -7.43
N LEU A 141 -12.04 -5.18 -7.59
CA LEU A 141 -12.96 -6.11 -8.25
C LEU A 141 -12.58 -6.35 -9.73
N PRO A 142 -12.33 -5.33 -10.57
CA PRO A 142 -11.88 -5.58 -11.95
C PRO A 142 -10.58 -6.39 -12.03
N ARG A 143 -9.60 -6.13 -11.16
CA ARG A 143 -8.32 -6.87 -11.14
C ARG A 143 -8.51 -8.32 -10.71
N MET A 144 -9.39 -8.57 -9.75
CA MET A 144 -9.71 -9.91 -9.30
C MET A 144 -10.52 -10.67 -10.36
N ASN A 145 -11.48 -10.02 -11.01
CA ASN A 145 -12.25 -10.59 -12.11
C ASN A 145 -11.38 -10.89 -13.33
N TYR A 146 -10.41 -10.03 -13.65
CA TYR A 146 -9.43 -10.31 -14.69
C TYR A 146 -8.66 -11.61 -14.40
N LEU A 147 -8.16 -11.78 -13.17
CA LEU A 147 -7.46 -13.01 -12.78
C LEU A 147 -8.37 -14.25 -12.88
N LEU A 148 -9.64 -14.14 -12.45
CA LEU A 148 -10.62 -15.22 -12.62
C LEU A 148 -10.89 -15.53 -14.10
N GLY A 149 -10.97 -14.50 -14.95
CA GLY A 149 -11.18 -14.62 -16.41
C GLY A 149 -10.02 -15.30 -17.14
N LEU A 150 -8.84 -15.38 -16.54
CA LEU A 150 -7.72 -16.20 -17.05
C LEU A 150 -7.88 -17.71 -16.76
N GLY A 151 -9.00 -18.12 -16.15
CA GLY A 151 -9.26 -19.51 -15.76
C GLY A 151 -8.73 -19.88 -14.36
N LEU A 152 -8.36 -18.89 -13.54
CA LEU A 152 -7.94 -19.13 -12.16
C LEU A 152 -9.14 -19.31 -11.24
N SER A 153 -9.03 -20.24 -10.29
CA SER A 153 -10.08 -20.39 -9.28
C SER A 153 -10.01 -19.25 -8.25
N LYS A 154 -11.12 -19.02 -7.52
CA LYS A 154 -11.11 -18.12 -6.34
C LYS A 154 -10.02 -18.52 -5.32
N LYS A 155 -9.72 -19.83 -5.18
CA LYS A 155 -8.64 -20.30 -4.30
C LYS A 155 -7.27 -19.83 -4.79
N ASP A 156 -7.02 -19.88 -6.10
CA ASP A 156 -5.76 -19.41 -6.69
C ASP A 156 -5.58 -17.90 -6.49
N VAL A 157 -6.62 -17.11 -6.80
CA VAL A 157 -6.57 -15.65 -6.64
C VAL A 157 -6.33 -15.26 -5.17
N ARG A 158 -7.03 -15.87 -4.22
CA ARG A 158 -6.77 -15.65 -2.78
C ARG A 158 -5.35 -16.01 -2.38
N SER A 159 -4.83 -17.11 -2.90
CA SER A 159 -3.45 -17.56 -2.66
C SER A 159 -2.43 -16.55 -3.20
N MET A 160 -2.67 -15.99 -4.38
CA MET A 160 -1.85 -14.93 -4.97
C MET A 160 -1.85 -13.65 -4.12
N ILE A 161 -3.04 -13.19 -3.71
CA ILE A 161 -3.19 -12.00 -2.84
C ILE A 161 -2.45 -12.20 -1.52
N PHE A 162 -2.55 -13.38 -0.90
CA PHE A 162 -1.85 -13.71 0.34
C PHE A 162 -0.32 -13.69 0.18
N ARG A 163 0.19 -14.24 -0.91
CA ARG A 163 1.64 -14.27 -1.20
C ARG A 163 2.16 -12.86 -1.52
N PHE A 164 1.44 -12.12 -2.34
CA PHE A 164 1.86 -10.85 -2.91
C PHE A 164 0.67 -9.91 -3.18
N SER A 165 0.24 -9.21 -2.13
CA SER A 165 -0.88 -8.25 -2.18
C SER A 165 -0.67 -7.04 -3.12
N PRO A 166 0.56 -6.54 -3.38
CA PRO A 166 0.77 -5.49 -4.38
C PRO A 166 0.35 -5.88 -5.80
N LEU A 167 0.10 -7.17 -6.08
CA LEU A 167 -0.51 -7.64 -7.31
C LEU A 167 -1.74 -6.81 -7.69
N LEU A 168 -2.61 -6.54 -6.71
CA LEU A 168 -3.84 -5.79 -6.91
C LEU A 168 -3.60 -4.29 -7.06
N GLY A 169 -2.36 -3.80 -6.97
CA GLY A 169 -1.94 -2.43 -7.27
C GLY A 169 -1.59 -2.19 -8.74
N TYR A 170 -1.31 -3.25 -9.52
CA TYR A 170 -0.86 -3.12 -10.90
C TYR A 170 -1.99 -2.97 -11.91
N SER A 171 -1.79 -2.10 -12.91
CA SER A 171 -2.73 -1.94 -14.02
C SER A 171 -2.86 -3.24 -14.83
N ILE A 172 -4.08 -3.60 -15.20
CA ILE A 172 -4.35 -4.76 -16.04
C ILE A 172 -3.68 -4.55 -17.40
N GLU A 173 -4.01 -3.46 -18.09
CA GLU A 173 -3.56 -3.19 -19.46
C GLU A 173 -2.07 -2.90 -19.56
N HIS A 174 -1.50 -2.15 -18.61
CA HIS A 174 -0.12 -1.68 -18.74
C HIS A 174 0.91 -2.57 -18.03
N VAL A 175 0.48 -3.45 -17.13
CA VAL A 175 1.41 -4.25 -16.32
C VAL A 175 1.07 -5.72 -16.35
N MET A 176 -0.17 -6.10 -16.02
CA MET A 176 -0.50 -7.52 -15.85
C MET A 176 -0.56 -8.25 -17.20
N LYS A 177 -1.31 -7.71 -18.18
CA LYS A 177 -1.47 -8.30 -19.51
C LYS A 177 -0.15 -8.46 -20.26
N PRO A 178 0.68 -7.41 -20.46
CA PRO A 178 1.91 -7.56 -21.25
C PRO A 178 2.89 -8.55 -20.62
N LYS A 179 2.98 -8.58 -19.28
CA LYS A 179 3.83 -9.54 -18.57
C LYS A 179 3.31 -10.96 -18.71
N LEU A 180 2.01 -11.17 -18.55
CA LEU A 180 1.41 -12.49 -18.70
C LEU A 180 1.57 -13.01 -20.14
N GLU A 181 1.32 -12.18 -21.14
CA GLU A 181 1.49 -12.54 -22.55
C GLU A 181 2.92 -12.99 -22.83
N PHE A 182 3.92 -12.23 -22.37
CA PHE A 182 5.31 -12.60 -22.56
C PHE A 182 5.66 -13.92 -21.85
N LEU A 183 5.25 -14.08 -20.59
CA LEU A 183 5.54 -15.28 -19.80
C LEU A 183 4.86 -16.54 -20.40
N LEU A 184 3.62 -16.41 -20.85
CA LEU A 184 2.84 -17.52 -21.42
C LEU A 184 3.29 -17.86 -22.84
N ARG A 185 3.52 -16.86 -23.71
CA ARG A 185 3.76 -17.06 -25.14
C ARG A 185 5.24 -17.17 -25.48
N ASN A 186 6.06 -16.25 -24.99
CA ASN A 186 7.49 -16.20 -25.33
C ASN A 186 8.30 -17.15 -24.44
N MET A 187 8.05 -17.13 -23.13
CA MET A 187 8.74 -18.04 -22.20
C MET A 187 8.06 -19.41 -22.07
N LYS A 188 6.88 -19.59 -22.66
CA LYS A 188 6.11 -20.85 -22.66
C LYS A 188 5.85 -21.41 -21.24
N ARG A 189 5.69 -20.53 -20.25
CA ARG A 189 5.46 -20.93 -18.85
C ARG A 189 3.97 -21.18 -18.60
N PRO A 190 3.60 -22.25 -17.89
CA PRO A 190 2.21 -22.51 -17.57
C PRO A 190 1.67 -21.46 -16.59
N LEU A 191 0.40 -21.08 -16.76
CA LEU A 191 -0.26 -20.08 -15.92
C LEU A 191 -0.14 -20.39 -14.42
N LYS A 192 -0.30 -21.66 -14.03
CA LYS A 192 -0.18 -22.10 -12.63
C LYS A 192 1.20 -21.80 -12.03
N GLU A 193 2.27 -21.90 -12.80
CA GLU A 193 3.63 -21.58 -12.34
C GLU A 193 3.79 -20.06 -12.13
N ILE A 194 3.34 -19.26 -13.09
CA ILE A 194 3.35 -17.79 -12.97
C ILE A 194 2.56 -17.34 -11.73
N CYS A 195 1.40 -17.96 -11.49
CA CYS A 195 0.55 -17.65 -10.33
C CYS A 195 1.17 -18.05 -8.99
N ARG A 196 2.00 -19.10 -8.93
CA ARG A 196 2.77 -19.42 -7.73
C ARG A 196 3.73 -18.28 -7.39
N ILE A 197 4.25 -17.58 -8.41
CA ILE A 197 5.31 -16.59 -8.28
C ILE A 197 4.81 -15.22 -8.71
N SER A 198 3.74 -14.76 -8.04
CA SER A 198 3.10 -13.47 -8.36
C SER A 198 4.03 -12.25 -8.23
N LYS A 199 5.23 -12.41 -7.65
CA LYS A 199 6.24 -11.34 -7.56
C LYS A 199 6.79 -10.90 -8.93
N TYR A 200 6.68 -11.71 -9.99
CA TYR A 200 7.10 -11.28 -11.35
C TYR A 200 6.39 -10.01 -11.83
N PHE A 201 5.17 -9.76 -11.36
CA PHE A 201 4.47 -8.51 -11.66
C PHE A 201 5.17 -7.26 -11.13
N SER A 202 6.09 -7.39 -10.15
CA SER A 202 6.93 -6.29 -9.67
C SER A 202 8.19 -6.03 -10.47
N TYR A 203 8.67 -6.99 -11.27
CA TYR A 203 9.89 -6.82 -12.06
C TYR A 203 9.58 -6.15 -13.39
N SER A 204 10.45 -5.24 -13.83
CA SER A 204 10.30 -4.60 -15.15
C SER A 204 10.34 -5.65 -16.26
N LEU A 205 9.38 -5.58 -17.19
CA LEU A 205 9.34 -6.49 -18.32
C LEU A 205 10.53 -6.24 -19.26
N GLU A 206 10.74 -4.98 -19.63
CA GLU A 206 11.79 -4.57 -20.58
C GLU A 206 13.19 -4.59 -19.96
N GLU A 207 13.33 -4.14 -18.70
CA GLU A 207 14.67 -3.97 -18.10
C GLU A 207 15.18 -5.21 -17.37
N LYS A 208 14.29 -6.15 -17.01
CA LYS A 208 14.66 -7.30 -16.17
C LYS A 208 14.25 -8.63 -16.76
N ILE A 209 12.98 -8.81 -17.12
CA ILE A 209 12.47 -10.13 -17.53
C ILE A 209 12.99 -10.49 -18.93
N LYS A 210 12.75 -9.63 -19.93
CA LYS A 210 13.15 -9.88 -21.33
C LYS A 210 14.67 -10.06 -21.49
N PRO A 211 15.54 -9.15 -20.97
CA PRO A 211 16.98 -9.27 -21.21
C PRO A 211 17.55 -10.56 -20.61
N ARG A 212 17.10 -10.94 -19.41
CA ARG A 212 17.53 -12.19 -18.77
C ARG A 212 17.05 -13.42 -19.53
N PHE A 213 15.81 -13.41 -20.02
CA PHE A 213 15.31 -14.49 -20.85
C PHE A 213 16.13 -14.65 -22.13
N LEU A 214 16.45 -13.55 -22.83
CA LEU A 214 17.24 -13.59 -24.05
C LEU A 214 18.65 -14.15 -23.83
N VAL A 215 19.30 -13.80 -22.70
CA VAL A 215 20.62 -14.36 -22.34
C VAL A 215 20.55 -15.86 -22.04
N LEU A 216 19.48 -16.34 -21.41
CA LEU A 216 19.29 -17.76 -21.14
C LEU A 216 19.01 -18.54 -22.43
N GLN A 217 18.19 -17.96 -23.31
CA GLN A 217 17.87 -18.52 -24.61
C GLN A 217 19.11 -18.62 -25.51
N SER A 218 19.97 -17.60 -25.56
CA SER A 218 21.21 -17.65 -26.36
C SER A 218 22.20 -18.71 -25.88
N ARG A 219 22.05 -19.17 -24.63
CA ARG A 219 22.85 -20.24 -24.02
C ARG A 219 22.15 -21.61 -24.05
N ASN A 220 20.98 -21.71 -24.68
CA ASN A 220 20.13 -22.91 -24.70
C ASN A 220 19.80 -23.43 -23.28
N ILE A 221 19.67 -22.53 -22.30
CA ILE A 221 19.30 -22.87 -20.92
C ILE A 221 17.78 -22.71 -20.77
N ASP A 222 17.09 -23.81 -20.46
CA ASP A 222 15.68 -23.73 -20.02
C ASP A 222 15.61 -23.21 -18.58
N CYS A 223 14.68 -22.29 -18.32
CA CYS A 223 14.61 -21.56 -17.05
C CYS A 223 13.25 -21.65 -16.38
N SER A 224 13.17 -22.36 -15.26
CA SER A 224 11.99 -22.29 -14.40
C SER A 224 11.82 -20.88 -13.82
N LEU A 225 10.58 -20.49 -13.54
CA LEU A 225 10.30 -19.30 -12.74
C LEU A 225 10.56 -19.54 -11.24
N THR A 226 10.72 -20.79 -10.81
CA THR A 226 10.97 -21.20 -9.40
C THR A 226 12.40 -20.99 -8.94
#